data_AF-A0A3C1I4T6-F1
#
_entry.id   AF-A0A3C1I4T6-F1
#
_cell.length_a   1.000
_cell.length_b   1.000
_cell.length_c   1.000
_cell.angle_alpha   90.00
_cell.angle_beta   90.00
_cell.angle_gamma   90.00
#
_symmetry.space_group_name_H-M   'P 1'
#
loop_
_entity.id
_entity.type
_entity.pdbx_description
1 polymer ?
#
loop_
_entity_poly.entity_id
_entity_poly.type
_entity_poly.pdbx_seq_one_letter_code
_entity_poly.pdbx_strand_id
1 'polypeptide(L)' 'MGRGDHNRATGKNFLAQTPKNQLSDGIDVEYSEELADHDDKVAQSRSREADRRAKGK' A
#
# COMPACT_ATOMS: atom_id res chain seq x y z
N MET A 1 12.23 -23.82 14.38
CA MET A 1 11.14 -22.92 14.79
C MET A 1 10.06 -22.97 13.72
N GLY A 2 8.86 -23.37 14.09
CA GLY A 2 7.81 -23.87 13.18
C GLY A 2 7.16 -22.78 12.34
N ARG A 3 7.02 -23.06 11.05
CA ARG A 3 6.13 -22.35 10.11
C ARG A 3 4.74 -22.98 10.23
N GLY A 4 3.85 -22.39 11.03
CA GLY A 4 2.57 -23.02 11.35
C GLY A 4 1.38 -22.10 11.62
N ASP A 5 1.55 -20.77 11.55
CA ASP A 5 0.52 -19.83 12.03
C ASP A 5 0.01 -18.84 10.98
N HIS A 6 0.19 -19.15 9.68
CA HIS A 6 -0.14 -18.20 8.60
C HIS A 6 -1.65 -18.08 8.28
N ASN A 7 -2.52 -18.86 8.93
CA ASN A 7 -3.93 -18.98 8.54
C ASN A 7 -4.94 -18.64 9.65
N ARG A 8 -4.55 -17.91 10.70
CA ARG A 8 -5.48 -17.52 11.78
C ARG A 8 -5.57 -16.01 11.96
N ALA A 9 -6.29 -15.35 11.05
CA ALA A 9 -6.82 -14.01 11.28
C ALA A 9 -8.34 -13.98 10.99
N THR A 10 -9.10 -14.92 11.56
CA THR A 10 -10.55 -14.79 11.67
C THR A 10 -10.89 -14.01 12.93
N GLY A 11 -10.80 -12.68 12.86
CA GLY A 11 -11.17 -11.79 13.96
C GLY A 11 -10.34 -10.51 13.94
N LYS A 12 -11.04 -9.38 13.89
CA LYS A 12 -10.57 -7.98 14.05
C LYS A 12 -9.05 -7.85 14.26
N ASN A 13 -8.35 -7.27 13.27
CA ASN A 13 -6.94 -6.89 13.35
C ASN A 13 -6.70 -5.98 14.57
N PHE A 14 -6.46 -6.57 15.74
CA PHE A 14 -6.23 -5.86 17.00
C PHE A 14 -4.94 -5.04 16.96
N LEU A 15 -4.00 -5.45 16.09
CA LEU A 15 -2.74 -4.76 15.79
C LEU A 15 -2.84 -3.82 14.59
N ALA A 16 -4.05 -3.44 14.14
CA ALA A 16 -4.16 -2.43 13.08
C ALA A 16 -3.53 -1.12 13.56
N GLN A 17 -2.41 -0.76 12.94
CA GLN A 17 -1.63 0.43 13.31
C GLN A 17 -2.31 1.73 12.85
N THR A 18 -3.25 1.64 11.91
CA THR A 18 -4.01 2.77 11.39
C THR A 18 -5.28 3.00 12.21
N PRO A 19 -5.47 4.21 12.77
CA PRO A 19 -6.68 4.55 13.53
C PRO A 19 -7.91 4.56 12.60
N LYS A 20 -9.08 4.28 13.17
CA LYS A 20 -10.33 4.05 12.39
C LYS A 20 -10.74 5.22 11.49
N ASN A 21 -10.41 6.44 11.88
CA ASN A 21 -10.72 7.67 11.13
C ASN A 21 -9.75 7.95 9.97
N GLN A 22 -8.68 7.16 9.84
CA GLN A 22 -7.72 7.21 8.73
C GLN A 22 -7.87 6.01 7.80
N LEU A 23 -8.89 5.18 8.01
CA LEU A 23 -9.23 4.12 7.07
C LEU A 23 -9.84 4.78 5.83
N SER A 24 -9.24 4.52 4.67
CA SER A 24 -9.80 4.91 3.38
C SER A 24 -10.97 4.01 3.03
N ASP A 25 -12.00 4.57 2.39
CA ASP A 25 -13.18 3.82 1.92
C ASP A 25 -12.87 2.81 0.79
N GLY A 26 -11.66 2.86 0.22
CA GLY A 26 -11.21 1.91 -0.80
C GLY A 26 -11.92 2.09 -2.13
N ILE A 27 -12.14 3.35 -2.55
CA ILE A 27 -12.76 3.66 -3.84
C ILE A 27 -11.73 3.42 -4.95
N ASP A 28 -12.05 2.53 -5.89
CA ASP A 28 -11.26 2.30 -7.09
C ASP A 28 -11.48 3.47 -8.07
N VAL A 29 -10.53 4.42 -8.08
CA VAL A 29 -10.52 5.56 -9.01
C VAL A 29 -9.35 5.39 -9.98
N GLU A 30 -9.64 5.48 -11.27
CA GLU A 30 -8.62 5.38 -12.32
C GLU A 30 -7.68 6.60 -12.30
N TYR A 31 -6.40 6.34 -12.55
CA TYR A 31 -5.38 7.39 -12.63
C TYR A 31 -5.59 8.27 -13.87
N SER A 32 -5.60 9.59 -13.69
CA SER A 32 -5.64 10.58 -14.76
C SER A 32 -4.41 11.49 -14.69
N GLU A 33 -3.59 11.51 -15.75
CA GLU A 33 -2.35 12.30 -15.79
C GLU A 33 -2.60 13.82 -15.86
N GLU A 34 -3.72 14.23 -16.44
CA GLU A 34 -4.12 15.64 -16.54
C GLU A 34 -4.57 16.23 -15.19
N LEU A 35 -5.08 15.38 -14.29
CA LEU A 35 -5.47 15.78 -12.93
C LEU A 35 -4.35 15.59 -11.90
N ALA A 36 -3.29 14.88 -12.28
CA ALA A 36 -2.18 14.59 -11.40
C ALA A 36 -1.39 15.86 -11.05
N ASP A 37 -1.19 16.09 -9.76
CA ASP A 37 -0.39 17.19 -9.27
C ASP A 37 1.11 16.88 -9.32
N HIS A 38 1.93 17.78 -8.77
CA HIS A 38 3.38 17.58 -8.73
C HIS A 38 3.77 16.40 -7.84
N ASP A 39 3.09 16.23 -6.72
CA ASP A 39 3.43 15.22 -5.72
C ASP A 39 3.07 13.82 -6.22
N ASP A 40 1.97 13.68 -6.97
CA ASP A 40 1.58 12.45 -7.66
C ASP A 40 2.69 11.99 -8.62
N LYS A 41 3.25 12.90 -9.40
CA LYS A 41 4.33 12.59 -10.36
C LYS A 41 5.61 12.17 -9.64
N VAL A 42 5.95 12.83 -8.54
CA VAL A 42 7.11 12.47 -7.72
C VAL A 42 6.92 11.10 -7.07
N ALA A 43 5.72 10.81 -6.56
CA ALA A 43 5.38 9.53 -5.97
C ALA A 43 5.52 8.39 -6.99
N GLN A 44 5.03 8.57 -8.22
CA GLN A 44 5.22 7.58 -9.29
C GLN A 44 6.70 7.34 -9.61
N SER A 45 7.50 8.39 -9.69
CA SER A 45 8.94 8.27 -9.94
C SER A 45 9.62 7.44 -8.85
N ARG A 46 9.36 7.76 -7.58
CA ARG A 46 9.89 7.03 -6.41
C ARG A 46 9.46 5.56 -6.39
N SER A 47 8.20 5.29 -6.73
CA SER A 47 7.67 3.93 -6.82
C SER A 47 8.44 3.11 -7.87
N ARG A 48 8.62 3.65 -9.08
CA ARG A 48 9.39 3.01 -10.15
C ARG A 48 10.84 2.72 -9.74
N GLU A 49 11.48 3.62 -9.00
CA GLU A 49 12.84 3.40 -8.48
C GLU A 49 12.91 2.31 -7.41
N ALA A 50 11.91 2.24 -6.53
CA ALA A 50 11.81 1.17 -5.54
C ALA A 50 11.63 -0.19 -6.23
N ASP A 51 10.76 -0.28 -7.24
CA ASP A 51 10.54 -1.50 -8.01
C ASP A 51 11.81 -1.99 -8.71
N ARG A 52 12.58 -1.06 -9.31
CA ARG A 52 13.87 -1.40 -9.93
C ARG A 52 14.85 -1.97 -8.90
N ARG A 53 14.91 -1.39 -7.71
CA ARG A 53 15.75 -1.91 -6.61
C ARG A 53 15.31 -3.29 -6.13
N ALA A 54 14.00 -3.51 -6.03
CA ALA A 54 13.45 -4.79 -5.59
C ALA A 54 13.68 -5.91 -6.62
N LYS A 55 13.51 -5.62 -7.91
CA LYS A 55 13.73 -6.59 -9.01
C LYS A 55 15.20 -6.87 -9.31
N GLY A 56 16.11 -5.98 -8.90
CA GLY A 56 17.55 -6.15 -9.06
C GLY A 56 18.24 -7.00 -7.98
N LYS A 57 17.48 -7.52 -7.00
CA LYS A 57 17.93 -8.52 -6.02
C LYS A 57 17.43 -9.90 -6.42
#